data_AF-A0A6L7XLD3-F1
#
_entry.id   AF-A0A6L7XLD3-F1
#
_cell.length_a   1.000
_cell.length_b   1.000
_cell.length_c   1.000
_cell.angle_alpha   90.00
_cell.angle_beta   90.00
_cell.angle_gamma   90.00
#
_symmetry.space_group_name_H-M   'P 1'
#
loop_
_entity.id
_entity.type
_entity.pdbx_description
1 polymer ?
#
loop_
_entity_poly.entity_id
_entity_poly.type
_entity_poly.pdbx_seq_one_letter_code
_entity_poly.pdbx_strand_id
1 'polypeptide(L)'
;MNSGGTLTAKFRTRANDPRELPAYTISEAAHYLTVPAATIRYWSVGRHDYAPLINVPERTPALLSFINLTELHVLAAIRRKHEVKMPSIRRAIEYLAANARHAMDQHHPLISRALETDGLDLFIEQYGQLINISRAGQTAMREIISAALRRIDRDPDGIPIKLYPFTRASV
;
A
#
# COMPACT_ATOMS: atom_id res chain seq x y z
N MET A 1 25.34 -39.66 22.23
CA MET A 1 26.03 -38.59 21.46
C MET A 1 25.29 -38.40 20.15
N ASN A 2 25.23 -37.14 19.71
CA ASN A 2 24.68 -36.62 18.46
C ASN A 2 23.16 -36.37 18.36
N SER A 3 22.76 -35.23 18.92
CA SER A 3 21.51 -34.51 18.61
C SER A 3 21.63 -33.81 17.26
N GLY A 4 20.81 -34.20 16.28
CA GLY A 4 20.61 -33.46 15.04
C GLY A 4 19.91 -32.13 15.33
N GLY A 5 20.60 -31.02 15.05
CA GLY A 5 20.06 -29.67 15.20
C GLY A 5 19.00 -29.38 14.15
N THR A 6 17.73 -29.36 14.59
CA THR A 6 16.64 -28.75 13.84
C THR A 6 16.91 -27.26 13.69
N LEU A 7 16.96 -26.78 12.44
CA LEU A 7 17.05 -25.36 12.09
C LEU A 7 15.75 -24.65 12.52
N THR A 8 15.70 -24.21 13.77
CA THR A 8 14.65 -23.33 14.27
C THR A 8 14.83 -21.98 13.59
N ALA A 9 13.97 -21.67 12.62
CA ALA A 9 13.81 -20.34 12.07
C ALA A 9 13.54 -19.37 13.23
N LYS A 10 14.58 -18.63 13.63
CA LYS A 10 14.49 -17.62 14.68
C LYS A 10 13.54 -16.52 14.20
N PHE A 11 12.41 -16.39 14.89
CA PHE A 11 11.51 -15.24 14.78
C PHE A 11 12.34 -13.96 14.91
N ARG A 12 12.49 -13.22 13.81
CA ARG A 12 13.10 -11.88 13.85
C ARG A 12 12.11 -10.96 14.55
N THR A 13 12.58 -10.26 15.58
CA THR A 13 11.82 -9.16 16.20
C THR A 13 11.45 -8.13 15.13
N ARG A 14 10.18 -7.70 15.12
CA ARG A 14 9.53 -6.84 14.11
C ARG A 14 10.25 -5.52 13.79
N ALA A 15 11.17 -5.07 14.65
CA ALA A 15 11.99 -3.88 14.44
C ALA A 15 13.09 -4.02 13.35
N ASN A 16 13.26 -5.21 12.78
CA ASN A 16 14.30 -5.52 11.79
C ASN A 16 13.75 -6.27 10.56
N ASP A 17 12.49 -6.06 10.19
CA ASP A 17 11.98 -6.62 8.93
C ASP A 17 12.71 -5.93 7.75
N PRO A 18 13.52 -6.66 6.97
CA PRO A 18 14.25 -6.07 5.85
C PRO A 18 13.34 -5.43 4.80
N ARG A 19 12.06 -5.81 4.76
CA ARG A 19 11.06 -5.26 3.83
C ARG A 19 10.64 -3.82 4.18
N GLU A 20 10.83 -3.41 5.44
CA GLU A 20 10.53 -2.06 5.94
C GLU A 20 11.74 -1.12 5.93
N LEU A 21 12.94 -1.65 5.66
CA LEU A 21 14.15 -0.83 5.61
C LEU A 21 14.15 0.11 4.40
N PRO A 22 14.71 1.33 4.54
CA PRO A 22 14.84 2.27 3.43
C PRO A 22 15.78 1.71 2.36
N ALA A 23 15.24 1.39 1.18
CA ALA A 23 15.99 0.72 0.12
C ALA A 23 15.82 1.37 -1.26
N TYR A 24 14.75 2.14 -1.47
CA TYR A 24 14.41 2.70 -2.78
C TYR A 24 14.30 4.22 -2.72
N THR A 25 14.90 4.89 -3.69
CA THR A 25 14.71 6.31 -3.94
C THR A 25 13.33 6.58 -4.55
N ILE A 26 12.89 7.83 -4.48
CA ILE A 26 11.70 8.30 -5.20
C ILE A 26 11.78 8.00 -6.71
N SER A 27 12.97 8.14 -7.31
CA SER A 27 13.17 7.93 -8.75
C SER A 27 13.04 6.47 -9.14
N GLU A 28 13.57 5.54 -8.33
CA GLU A 28 13.40 4.10 -8.55
C GLU A 28 11.94 3.67 -8.41
N ALA A 29 11.27 4.13 -7.35
CA ALA A 29 9.85 3.88 -7.16
C ALA A 29 9.00 4.41 -8.33
N ALA A 30 9.30 5.63 -8.80
CA ALA A 30 8.66 6.22 -9.98
C ALA A 30 8.85 5.38 -11.24
N HIS A 31 10.08 4.89 -11.46
CA HIS A 31 10.40 4.03 -12.59
C HIS A 31 9.65 2.69 -12.52
N TYR A 32 9.72 1.99 -11.39
CA TYR A 32 9.08 0.67 -11.21
C TYR A 32 7.56 0.72 -11.29
N LEU A 33 6.95 1.79 -10.77
CA LEU A 33 5.49 1.92 -10.72
C LEU A 33 4.90 2.67 -11.92
N THR A 34 5.74 3.19 -12.82
CA THR A 34 5.32 4.03 -13.97
C THR A 34 4.51 5.27 -13.55
N VAL A 35 4.87 5.87 -12.42
CA VAL A 35 4.23 7.07 -11.87
C VAL A 35 5.25 8.21 -11.86
N PRO A 36 4.89 9.45 -12.25
CA PRO A 36 5.83 10.58 -12.22
C PRO A 36 6.49 10.76 -10.85
N ALA A 37 7.81 11.02 -10.83
CA ALA A 37 8.58 11.17 -9.59
C ALA A 37 8.04 12.27 -8.66
N ALA A 38 7.52 13.36 -9.23
CA ALA A 38 6.86 14.42 -8.46
C ALA A 38 5.61 13.93 -7.73
N THR A 39 4.85 13.02 -8.34
CA THR A 39 3.66 12.40 -7.75
C THR A 39 4.05 11.43 -6.63
N ILE A 40 5.04 10.55 -6.85
CA ILE A 40 5.55 9.66 -5.80
C ILE A 40 6.09 10.48 -4.62
N ARG A 41 6.84 11.56 -4.89
CA ARG A 41 7.33 12.48 -3.84
C ARG A 41 6.18 13.07 -3.05
N TYR A 42 5.17 13.62 -3.73
CA TYR A 42 3.99 14.18 -3.08
C TYR A 42 3.30 13.15 -2.17
N TRP A 43 3.08 11.92 -2.64
CA TRP A 43 2.43 10.89 -1.82
C TRP A 43 3.29 10.45 -0.62
N SER A 44 4.61 10.46 -0.77
CA SER A 44 5.55 9.94 0.23
C SER A 44 5.91 10.95 1.32
N VAL A 45 6.17 12.20 0.93
CA VAL A 45 6.66 13.24 1.86
C VAL A 45 5.79 14.51 1.89
N GLY A 46 4.72 14.56 1.10
CA GLY A 46 3.85 15.73 1.02
C GLY A 46 4.39 16.84 0.12
N ARG A 47 3.69 17.96 0.09
CA ARG A 47 4.06 19.20 -0.60
C ARG A 47 3.35 20.39 0.02
N HIS A 48 4.09 21.40 0.48
CA HIS A 48 3.52 22.60 1.15
C HIS A 48 2.49 22.20 2.21
N ASP A 49 1.26 22.69 2.10
CA ASP A 49 0.14 22.42 3.04
C ASP A 49 -0.48 21.03 2.88
N TYR A 50 -0.02 20.23 1.91
CA TYR A 50 -0.52 18.89 1.69
C TYR A 50 0.36 17.84 2.36
N ALA A 51 -0.16 17.24 3.42
CA ALA A 51 0.45 16.11 4.11
C ALA A 51 0.72 14.91 3.17
N PRO A 52 1.68 14.03 3.48
CA PRO A 52 1.86 12.77 2.78
C PRO A 52 0.63 11.87 2.91
N LEU A 53 0.54 10.84 2.07
CA LEU A 53 -0.54 9.84 2.07
C LEU A 53 -0.07 8.48 2.62
N ILE A 54 1.23 8.24 2.62
CA ILE A 54 1.83 7.02 3.16
C ILE A 54 2.89 7.38 4.21
N ASN A 55 3.21 6.42 5.07
CA ASN A 55 4.30 6.53 6.03
C ASN A 55 5.59 5.98 5.40
N VAL A 56 6.69 6.70 5.52
CA VAL A 56 8.00 6.30 4.96
C VAL A 56 9.04 6.18 6.06
N PRO A 57 10.01 5.25 5.96
CA PRO A 57 11.02 5.03 7.00
C PRO A 57 11.99 6.20 7.14
N GLU A 58 12.32 6.89 6.05
CA GLU A 58 13.26 8.01 6.05
C GLU A 58 12.72 9.15 5.17
N ARG A 59 12.76 10.38 5.69
CA ARG A 59 12.23 11.57 4.99
C ARG A 59 13.32 12.43 4.37
N THR A 60 14.55 12.37 4.90
CA THR A 60 15.65 13.24 4.47
C THR A 60 16.99 12.48 4.47
N PRO A 61 17.45 11.97 3.31
CA PRO A 61 16.77 11.97 2.01
C PRO A 61 15.57 11.02 2.01
N ALA A 62 14.53 11.34 1.24
CA ALA A 62 13.34 10.48 1.16
C ALA A 62 13.69 9.10 0.59
N LEU A 63 13.60 8.06 1.42
CA LEU A 63 13.82 6.67 1.04
C LEU A 63 12.60 5.83 1.43
N LEU A 64 12.25 4.93 0.53
CA LEU A 64 11.08 4.06 0.57
C LEU A 64 11.51 2.63 0.85
N SER A 65 10.67 1.91 1.58
CA SER A 65 10.84 0.47 1.78
C SER A 65 10.19 -0.34 0.66
N PHE A 66 10.42 -1.66 0.64
CA PHE A 66 9.67 -2.55 -0.26
C PHE A 66 8.17 -2.50 0.03
N ILE A 67 7.80 -2.44 1.32
CA ILE A 67 6.40 -2.28 1.73
C ILE A 67 5.81 -0.99 1.15
N ASN A 68 6.55 0.12 1.17
CA ASN A 68 6.09 1.35 0.55
C ASN A 68 5.87 1.23 -0.97
N LEU A 69 6.71 0.48 -1.69
CA LEU A 69 6.48 0.23 -3.12
C LEU A 69 5.14 -0.48 -3.38
N THR A 70 4.81 -1.47 -2.55
CA THR A 70 3.53 -2.19 -2.66
C THR A 70 2.34 -1.30 -2.31
N GLU A 71 2.51 -0.43 -1.32
CA GLU A 71 1.49 0.54 -0.93
C GLU A 71 1.23 1.58 -2.02
N LEU A 72 2.31 2.14 -2.59
CA LEU A 72 2.26 3.08 -3.71
C LEU A 72 1.68 2.42 -4.97
N HIS A 73 1.90 1.13 -5.18
CA HIS A 73 1.28 0.38 -6.29
C HIS A 73 -0.25 0.40 -6.20
N VAL A 74 -0.81 0.11 -5.02
CA VAL A 74 -2.26 0.15 -4.79
C VAL A 74 -2.79 1.59 -4.92
N LEU A 75 -2.08 2.57 -4.34
CA LEU A 75 -2.45 3.99 -4.46
C LEU A 75 -2.47 4.45 -5.93
N ALA A 76 -1.47 4.05 -6.72
CA ALA A 76 -1.40 4.36 -8.14
C ALA A 76 -2.58 3.77 -8.91
N ALA A 77 -2.99 2.54 -8.58
CA ALA A 77 -4.17 1.91 -9.19
C ALA A 77 -5.45 2.70 -8.88
N ILE A 78 -5.69 3.05 -7.61
CA ILE A 78 -6.85 3.88 -7.19
C ILE A 78 -6.87 5.21 -7.98
N ARG A 79 -5.70 5.81 -8.19
CA ARG A 79 -5.55 7.10 -8.86
C ARG A 79 -5.70 7.06 -10.38
N ARG A 80 -5.67 5.89 -11.03
CA ARG A 80 -5.97 5.77 -12.47
C ARG A 80 -7.39 6.21 -12.78
N LYS A 81 -8.31 6.06 -11.83
CA LYS A 81 -9.66 6.59 -11.98
C LYS A 81 -9.66 8.08 -11.59
N HIS A 82 -9.55 8.95 -12.60
CA HIS A 82 -9.47 10.41 -12.46
C HIS A 82 -10.63 11.04 -11.68
N GLU A 83 -11.73 10.31 -11.50
CA GLU A 83 -12.93 10.76 -10.80
C GLU A 83 -12.77 10.83 -9.27
N VAL A 84 -11.72 10.20 -8.70
CA VAL A 84 -11.53 10.19 -7.24
C VAL A 84 -10.64 11.33 -6.78
N LYS A 85 -11.25 12.26 -6.05
CA LYS A 85 -10.57 13.42 -5.46
C LYS A 85 -9.59 13.00 -4.35
N MET A 86 -8.44 13.66 -4.28
CA MET A 86 -7.39 13.38 -3.28
C MET A 86 -7.87 13.42 -1.81
N PRO A 87 -8.71 14.38 -1.38
CA PRO A 87 -9.22 14.41 0.00
C PRO A 87 -10.05 13.17 0.36
N SER A 88 -10.72 12.57 -0.62
CA SER A 88 -11.45 11.33 -0.40
C SER A 88 -10.51 10.16 -0.15
N ILE A 89 -9.45 10.04 -0.95
CA ILE A 89 -8.43 9.01 -0.78
C ILE A 89 -7.78 9.12 0.61
N ARG A 90 -7.47 10.34 1.05
CA ARG A 90 -6.92 10.58 2.39
C ARG A 90 -7.84 10.07 3.49
N ARG A 91 -9.13 10.43 3.45
CA ARG A 91 -10.12 9.95 4.44
C ARG A 91 -10.26 8.43 4.43
N ALA A 92 -10.12 7.80 3.27
CA ALA A 92 -10.15 6.34 3.14
C ALA A 92 -8.95 5.68 3.83
N ILE A 93 -7.75 6.24 3.60
CA ILE A 93 -6.49 5.78 4.22
C ILE A 93 -6.57 5.94 5.74
N GLU A 94 -7.04 7.09 6.23
CA GLU A 94 -7.23 7.36 7.66
C GLU A 94 -8.22 6.39 8.29
N TYR A 95 -9.34 6.12 7.61
CA TYR A 95 -10.32 5.13 8.05
C TYR A 95 -9.72 3.73 8.13
N LEU A 96 -9.00 3.29 7.09
CA LEU A 96 -8.34 1.98 7.08
C LEU A 96 -7.33 1.85 8.23
N ALA A 97 -6.51 2.88 8.43
CA ALA A 97 -5.52 2.90 9.51
C ALA A 97 -6.20 2.84 10.89
N ALA A 98 -7.28 3.60 11.11
CA ALA A 98 -7.99 3.64 12.38
C ALA A 98 -8.70 2.32 12.73
N ASN A 99 -9.12 1.55 11.73
CA ASN A 99 -9.84 0.28 11.91
C ASN A 99 -8.93 -0.95 11.82
N ALA A 100 -7.65 -0.76 11.54
CA ALA A 100 -6.68 -1.84 11.44
C ALA A 100 -6.35 -2.45 12.81
N ARG A 101 -6.37 -3.79 12.88
CA ARG A 101 -6.13 -4.55 14.13
C ARG A 101 -4.65 -4.69 14.48
N HIS A 102 -3.75 -4.46 13.52
CA HIS A 102 -2.34 -4.72 13.69
C HIS A 102 -1.51 -3.51 13.27
N ALA A 103 -0.40 -3.28 13.96
CA ALA A 103 0.47 -2.12 13.74
C ALA A 103 0.94 -1.95 12.28
N MET A 104 1.27 -3.06 11.60
CA MET A 104 1.65 -3.04 10.17
C MET A 104 0.51 -2.51 9.30
N ASP A 105 -0.71 -2.99 9.52
CA ASP A 105 -1.88 -2.56 8.76
C ASP A 105 -2.28 -1.12 9.11
N GLN A 106 -1.95 -0.64 10.33
CA GLN A 106 -2.13 0.75 10.72
C GLN A 106 -1.10 1.67 10.04
N HIS A 107 0.14 1.20 9.89
CA HIS A 107 1.21 1.94 9.20
C HIS A 107 1.06 1.94 7.68
N HIS A 108 0.58 0.83 7.12
CA HIS A 108 0.45 0.59 5.68
C HIS A 108 -0.98 0.17 5.29
N PRO A 109 -1.98 1.02 5.51
CA PRO A 109 -3.40 0.67 5.39
C PRO A 109 -3.83 0.22 4.00
N LEU A 110 -3.23 0.73 2.93
CA LEU A 110 -3.62 0.40 1.55
C LEU A 110 -3.24 -1.01 1.12
N ILE A 111 -2.37 -1.67 1.88
CA ILE A 111 -2.04 -3.09 1.70
C ILE A 111 -2.46 -3.90 2.93
N SER A 112 -3.39 -3.40 3.74
CA SER A 112 -3.80 -4.13 4.93
C SER A 112 -4.35 -5.51 4.59
N ARG A 113 -4.12 -6.48 5.47
CA ARG A 113 -4.55 -7.87 5.27
C ARG A 113 -6.06 -8.02 5.11
N ALA A 114 -6.82 -7.15 5.76
CA ALA A 114 -8.27 -7.13 5.64
C ALA A 114 -8.72 -6.89 4.18
N LEU A 115 -7.99 -6.08 3.40
CA LEU A 115 -8.32 -5.78 2.01
C LEU A 115 -8.16 -6.96 1.04
N GLU A 116 -7.44 -8.02 1.41
CA GLU A 116 -7.34 -9.22 0.57
C GLU A 116 -8.47 -10.22 0.81
N THR A 117 -9.11 -10.11 1.96
CA THR A 117 -10.22 -10.96 2.37
C THR A 117 -11.55 -10.23 2.12
N ASP A 118 -12.59 -10.56 2.88
CA ASP A 118 -13.92 -9.92 2.80
C ASP A 118 -13.92 -8.43 3.19
N GLY A 119 -12.80 -7.91 3.70
CA GLY A 119 -12.66 -6.51 4.11
C GLY A 119 -12.66 -5.52 2.95
N LEU A 120 -12.40 -5.94 1.70
CA LEU A 120 -12.50 -5.05 0.54
C LEU A 120 -13.95 -4.67 0.23
N ASP A 121 -14.89 -5.61 0.34
CA ASP A 121 -16.32 -5.35 0.17
C ASP A 121 -16.82 -4.30 1.16
N LEU A 122 -16.51 -4.52 2.43
CA LEU A 122 -16.82 -3.59 3.50
C LEU A 122 -16.16 -2.23 3.29
N PHE A 123 -14.87 -2.19 2.92
CA PHE A 123 -14.16 -0.95 2.65
C PHE A 123 -14.81 -0.14 1.52
N ILE A 124 -15.13 -0.78 0.39
CA ILE A 124 -15.75 -0.10 -0.75
C ILE A 124 -17.13 0.45 -0.40
N GLU A 125 -17.91 -0.29 0.37
CA GLU A 125 -19.23 0.17 0.83
C GLU A 125 -19.10 1.38 1.76
N GLN A 126 -18.28 1.28 2.81
CA GLN A 126 -18.05 2.36 3.78
C GLN A 126 -17.44 3.59 3.11
N TYR A 127 -16.47 3.39 2.22
CA TYR A 127 -15.86 4.46 1.44
C TYR A 127 -16.86 5.12 0.47
N GLY A 128 -17.66 4.31 -0.22
CA GLY A 128 -18.70 4.78 -1.13
C GLY A 128 -19.71 5.68 -0.42
N GLN A 129 -20.09 5.34 0.81
CA GLN A 129 -20.93 6.17 1.68
C GLN A 129 -20.20 7.44 2.13
N LEU A 130 -18.96 7.31 2.63
CA LEU A 130 -18.14 8.41 3.15
C LEU A 130 -17.91 9.52 2.12
N ILE A 131 -17.83 9.16 0.84
CA ILE A 131 -17.43 10.08 -0.22
C ILE A 131 -18.45 10.21 -1.36
N ASN A 132 -19.66 9.67 -1.14
CA ASN A 132 -20.82 9.73 -2.04
C ASN A 132 -20.51 9.27 -3.48
N ILE A 133 -19.93 8.07 -3.63
CA ILE A 133 -19.71 7.45 -4.96
C ILE A 133 -20.93 6.62 -5.35
N SER A 134 -21.31 6.70 -6.63
CA SER A 134 -22.35 5.84 -7.22
C SER A 134 -22.03 4.35 -7.10
N ARG A 135 -23.05 3.48 -7.16
CA ARG A 135 -22.85 2.01 -7.17
C ARG A 135 -21.94 1.53 -8.30
N ALA A 136 -22.05 2.13 -9.49
CA ALA A 136 -21.15 1.85 -10.62
C ALA A 136 -19.71 2.27 -10.31
N GLY A 137 -19.50 3.42 -9.67
CA GLY A 137 -18.18 3.86 -9.24
C GLY A 137 -17.57 2.97 -8.16
N GLN A 138 -18.38 2.47 -7.21
CA GLN A 138 -17.95 1.49 -6.20
C GLN A 138 -17.52 0.17 -6.85
N THR A 139 -18.27 -0.33 -7.82
CA THR A 139 -17.95 -1.57 -8.56
C THR A 139 -16.62 -1.43 -9.31
N ALA A 140 -16.45 -0.34 -10.06
CA ALA A 140 -15.20 -0.09 -10.76
C ALA A 140 -14.00 0.09 -9.79
N MET A 141 -14.21 0.71 -8.63
CA MET A 141 -13.16 0.83 -7.61
C MET A 141 -12.75 -0.54 -7.06
N ARG A 142 -13.74 -1.41 -6.78
CA ARG A 142 -13.49 -2.80 -6.38
C ARG A 142 -12.61 -3.50 -7.39
N GLU A 143 -12.97 -3.48 -8.67
CA GLU A 143 -12.21 -4.15 -9.73
C GLU A 143 -10.75 -3.69 -9.79
N ILE A 144 -10.52 -2.38 -9.73
CA ILE A 144 -9.19 -1.78 -9.79
C ILE A 144 -8.35 -2.14 -8.57
N ILE A 145 -8.90 -2.02 -7.36
CA ILE A 145 -8.17 -2.35 -6.12
C ILE A 145 -7.88 -3.84 -6.07
N SER A 146 -8.86 -4.69 -6.37
CA SER A 146 -8.67 -6.15 -6.46
C SER A 146 -7.63 -6.53 -7.51
N ALA A 147 -7.57 -5.84 -8.65
CA ALA A 147 -6.55 -6.07 -9.66
C ALA A 147 -5.14 -5.68 -9.18
N ALA A 148 -5.01 -4.62 -8.39
CA ALA A 148 -3.73 -4.21 -7.80
C ALA A 148 -3.28 -5.16 -6.68
N LEU A 149 -4.18 -5.53 -5.77
CA LEU A 149 -3.87 -6.44 -4.65
C LEU A 149 -3.46 -7.83 -5.15
N ARG A 150 -4.11 -8.37 -6.19
CA ARG A 150 -3.74 -9.66 -6.81
C ARG A 150 -2.33 -9.70 -7.42
N ARG A 151 -1.65 -8.56 -7.52
CA ARG A 151 -0.28 -8.45 -8.03
C ARG A 151 0.76 -8.37 -6.91
N ILE A 152 0.34 -8.67 -5.68
CA ILE A 152 1.19 -8.72 -4.50
C ILE A 152 1.13 -10.15 -3.97
N ASP A 153 2.26 -10.86 -4.02
CA ASP A 153 2.37 -12.15 -3.32
C ASP A 153 2.68 -11.88 -1.86
N ARG A 154 2.07 -12.66 -0.96
CA ARG A 154 2.22 -12.52 0.49
C ARG A 154 2.70 -13.80 1.15
N ASP A 155 3.35 -13.63 2.29
CA ASP A 155 3.65 -14.73 3.20
C ASP A 155 2.39 -15.18 3.99
N PRO A 156 2.45 -16.30 4.74
CA PRO A 156 1.32 -16.77 5.56
C PRO A 156 0.83 -15.78 6.63
N ASP A 157 1.65 -14.81 7.04
CA ASP A 157 1.26 -13.75 7.96
C ASP A 157 0.51 -12.60 7.27
N GLY A 158 0.38 -12.67 5.95
CA GLY A 158 -0.27 -11.69 5.08
C GLY A 158 0.61 -10.47 4.80
N ILE A 159 1.93 -10.59 4.90
CA ILE A 159 2.86 -9.50 4.60
C ILE A 159 3.39 -9.66 3.18
N PRO A 160 3.46 -8.59 2.37
CA PRO A 160 4.00 -8.65 1.02
C PRO A 160 5.41 -9.25 0.97
N ILE A 161 5.67 -10.08 -0.04
CA ILE A 161 7.00 -10.66 -0.34
C ILE A 161 7.41 -10.50 -1.81
N LYS A 162 6.44 -10.30 -2.72
CA LYS A 162 6.73 -9.97 -4.13
C LYS A 162 5.70 -8.99 -4.67
N LEU A 163 6.14 -8.15 -5.59
CA LEU A 163 5.30 -7.21 -6.31
C LEU A 163 5.46 -7.43 -7.80
N TYR A 164 4.35 -7.48 -8.53
CA TYR A 164 4.33 -7.46 -9.99
C TYR A 164 3.76 -6.10 -10.43
N PRO A 165 4.56 -5.04 -10.65
CA PRO A 165 4.02 -3.74 -11.04
C PRO A 165 3.25 -3.79 -12.37
N PHE A 166 2.34 -2.85 -12.59
CA PHE A 166 1.76 -2.68 -13.92
C PHE A 166 2.84 -2.10 -14.84
N THR A 167 3.18 -2.80 -15.93
CA THR A 167 4.28 -2.42 -16.82
C THR A 167 3.83 -1.61 -18.04
N ARG A 168 2.53 -1.36 -18.18
CA ARG A 168 1.94 -0.55 -19.25
C ARG A 168 0.84 0.34 -18.68
N ALA A 169 0.79 1.59 -19.12
CA ALA A 169 -0.44 2.36 -19.04
C ALA A 169 -1.42 1.71 -20.03
N SER A 170 -2.42 0.99 -19.52
CA SER A 170 -3.52 0.54 -20.37
C SER A 170 -4.18 1.79 -20.95
N VAL A 171 -4.10 1.94 -22.27
CA VAL A 171 -4.76 2.98 -23.07
C VAL A 171 -6.26 2.83 -22.94
#